data_AF-A0A382U0R8-F1
#
_entry.id   AF-A0A382U0R8-F1
#
_cell.length_a   1.000
_cell.length_b   1.000
_cell.length_c   1.000
_cell.angle_alpha   90.00
_cell.angle_beta   90.00
_cell.angle_gamma   90.00
#
_symmetry.space_group_name_H-M   'P 1'
#
loop_
_entity.id
_entity.type
_entity.pdbx_description
1 polymer ?
#
loop_
_entity_poly.entity_id
_entity_poly.type
_entity_poly.pdbx_seq_one_letter_code
_entity_poly.pdbx_strand_id
1 'polypeptide(L)'
;MKENAKILEILTSLSKQRGFIFQSSEIYGGLSSTWDYGPLGVELKRNIKNLWWNDMITSRNNVVGMDAAILMHPKVWEASGHVENFHDPLVDNKISKKRYRLDHLLEEQSDDVMDALSTALKIDKKADKELKIQSIVAALLKDESKSGDTIISCGVIDPFTKEVGDWTNTRQFNLMFKTHIGPVSDSSSVAYLRPETAQGIFVNYLNSQTTSRQKIPFGIAQIGKAFRN
;
A
#
# COMPACT_ATOMS: atom_id res chain seq x y z
N MET A 1 -14.22 -19.22 7.77
CA MET A 1 -14.41 -18.05 6.87
C MET A 1 -15.77 -17.37 7.00
N LYS A 2 -16.92 -18.09 6.90
CA LYS A 2 -18.26 -17.47 7.00
C LYS A 2 -18.54 -16.75 8.34
N GLU A 3 -18.03 -17.27 9.45
CA GLU A 3 -18.23 -16.67 10.78
C GLU A 3 -17.46 -15.34 10.95
N ASN A 4 -16.21 -15.28 10.46
CA ASN A 4 -15.41 -14.05 10.49
C ASN A 4 -16.02 -12.94 9.61
N ALA A 5 -16.60 -13.30 8.46
CA ALA A 5 -17.32 -12.35 7.61
C ALA A 5 -18.51 -11.73 8.36
N LYS A 6 -19.28 -12.55 9.09
CA LYS A 6 -20.42 -12.09 9.90
C LYS A 6 -19.98 -11.15 11.04
N ILE A 7 -18.85 -11.43 11.69
CA ILE A 7 -18.29 -10.55 12.72
C ILE A 7 -17.90 -9.20 12.12
N LEU A 8 -17.23 -9.19 10.96
CA LEU A 8 -16.81 -7.95 10.30
C LEU A 8 -18.01 -7.08 9.90
N GLU A 9 -19.08 -7.67 9.40
CA GLU A 9 -20.34 -6.96 9.08
C GLU A 9 -20.95 -6.34 10.34
N ILE A 10 -21.01 -7.08 11.45
CA ILE A 10 -21.51 -6.58 12.74
C ILE A 10 -20.67 -5.41 13.23
N LEU A 11 -19.33 -5.52 13.20
CA LEU A 11 -18.42 -4.47 13.62
C LEU A 11 -18.54 -3.22 12.75
N THR A 12 -18.67 -3.39 11.44
CA THR A 12 -18.84 -2.29 10.49
C THR A 12 -20.14 -1.54 10.76
N SER A 13 -21.25 -2.28 10.91
CA SER A 13 -22.55 -1.73 11.23
C SER A 13 -22.55 -0.97 12.56
N LEU A 14 -22.00 -1.58 13.63
CA LEU A 14 -21.91 -0.96 14.93
C LEU A 14 -21.02 0.30 14.92
N SER A 15 -19.88 0.24 14.24
CA SER A 15 -18.95 1.37 14.13
C SER A 15 -19.61 2.58 13.48
N LYS A 16 -20.43 2.36 12.44
CA LYS A 16 -21.21 3.41 11.80
C LYS A 16 -22.33 3.92 12.72
N GLN A 17 -23.16 3.02 13.25
CA GLN A 17 -24.32 3.38 14.08
C GLN A 17 -23.95 4.13 15.37
N ARG A 18 -22.77 3.85 15.93
CA ARG A 18 -22.29 4.47 17.17
C ARG A 18 -21.38 5.67 16.96
N GLY A 19 -21.12 6.07 15.71
CA GLY A 19 -20.31 7.26 15.43
C GLY A 19 -18.81 7.06 15.64
N PHE A 20 -18.29 5.86 15.33
CA PHE A 20 -16.84 5.61 15.27
C PHE A 20 -16.26 5.92 13.91
N ILE A 21 -16.78 5.33 12.84
CA ILE A 21 -16.23 5.46 11.48
C ILE A 21 -17.37 5.61 10.47
N PHE A 22 -17.20 6.53 9.52
CA PHE A 22 -18.11 6.77 8.42
C PHE A 22 -17.40 6.61 7.07
N GLN A 23 -18.15 6.25 6.04
CA GLN A 23 -17.65 6.29 4.67
C GLN A 23 -17.40 7.75 4.30
N SER A 24 -16.19 8.10 3.86
CA SER A 24 -15.93 9.51 3.53
C SER A 24 -16.72 9.92 2.29
N SER A 25 -17.27 11.13 2.30
CA SER A 25 -18.11 11.68 1.24
C SER A 25 -19.36 10.83 0.92
N GLU A 26 -19.93 10.18 1.93
CA GLU A 26 -21.07 9.25 1.77
C GLU A 26 -22.24 9.84 0.99
N ILE A 27 -22.62 11.11 1.26
CA ILE A 27 -23.74 11.77 0.57
C ILE A 27 -23.49 12.02 -0.93
N TYR A 28 -22.23 11.93 -1.37
CA TYR A 28 -21.80 12.07 -2.76
C TYR A 28 -21.47 10.71 -3.41
N GLY A 29 -21.89 9.60 -2.80
CA GLY A 29 -21.63 8.24 -3.29
C GLY A 29 -20.43 7.55 -2.64
N GLY A 30 -19.72 8.24 -1.74
CA GLY A 30 -18.56 7.72 -1.05
C GLY A 30 -17.30 7.69 -1.91
N LEU A 31 -16.14 7.80 -1.25
CA LEU A 31 -14.85 7.60 -1.89
C LEU A 31 -14.18 6.31 -1.38
N SER A 32 -13.98 5.35 -2.29
CA SER A 32 -13.38 4.06 -1.96
C SER A 32 -12.07 4.23 -1.20
N SER A 33 -11.84 3.35 -0.23
CA SER A 33 -10.63 3.36 0.60
C SER A 33 -10.38 4.63 1.42
N THR A 34 -11.41 5.44 1.67
CA THR A 34 -11.32 6.64 2.52
C THR A 34 -12.46 6.72 3.53
N TRP A 35 -12.13 7.06 4.78
CA TRP A 35 -13.07 7.04 5.90
C TRP A 35 -12.85 8.20 6.86
N ASP A 36 -13.94 8.65 7.46
CA ASP A 36 -13.96 9.73 8.44
C ASP A 36 -14.20 9.17 9.84
N TYR A 37 -13.49 9.70 10.84
CA TYR A 37 -13.70 9.35 12.24
C TYR A 37 -14.83 10.19 12.82
N GLY A 38 -15.87 9.54 13.32
CA GLY A 38 -17.00 10.19 14.00
C GLY A 38 -16.67 10.61 15.45
N PRO A 39 -17.67 11.12 16.20
CA PRO A 39 -17.46 11.67 17.55
C PRO A 39 -16.80 10.70 18.54
N LEU A 40 -17.23 9.43 18.58
CA LEU A 40 -16.59 8.43 19.46
C LEU A 40 -15.27 7.93 18.89
N GLY A 41 -15.17 7.85 17.56
CA GLY A 41 -13.97 7.39 16.86
C GLY A 41 -12.78 8.33 17.05
N VAL A 42 -13.01 9.64 17.02
CA VAL A 42 -11.94 10.63 17.20
C VAL A 42 -11.38 10.58 18.62
N GLU A 43 -12.24 10.40 19.64
CA GLU A 43 -11.82 10.23 21.03
C GLU A 43 -11.03 8.95 21.23
N LEU A 44 -11.53 7.80 20.72
CA LEU A 44 -10.81 6.54 20.79
C LEU A 44 -9.43 6.63 20.12
N LYS A 45 -9.37 7.17 18.91
CA LYS A 45 -8.13 7.37 18.16
C LYS A 45 -7.16 8.28 18.89
N ARG A 46 -7.64 9.36 19.50
CA ARG A 46 -6.80 10.28 20.29
C ARG A 46 -6.24 9.58 21.52
N ASN A 47 -7.06 8.81 22.24
CA ASN A 47 -6.64 8.05 23.40
C ASN A 47 -5.55 7.03 23.05
N ILE A 48 -5.72 6.27 21.97
CA ILE A 48 -4.70 5.32 21.49
C ILE A 48 -3.40 6.05 21.11
N LYS A 49 -3.49 7.17 20.38
CA LYS A 49 -2.31 7.96 20.01
C LYS A 49 -1.56 8.50 21.22
N ASN A 50 -2.30 9.01 22.22
CA ASN A 50 -1.71 9.55 23.44
C ASN A 50 -1.04 8.46 24.27
N LEU A 51 -1.67 7.28 24.39
CA LEU A 51 -1.08 6.11 25.06
C LEU A 51 0.21 5.68 24.37
N TRP A 52 0.19 5.56 23.03
CA TRP A 52 1.38 5.21 22.25
C TRP A 52 2.48 6.27 22.38
N TRP A 53 2.13 7.56 22.29
CA TRP A 53 3.09 8.66 22.44
C TRP A 53 3.72 8.65 23.83
N ASN A 54 2.91 8.36 24.86
CA ASN A 54 3.42 8.29 26.21
C ASN A 54 4.41 7.14 26.37
N ASP A 55 4.02 5.93 25.97
CA ASP A 55 4.87 4.73 26.09
C ASP A 55 6.14 4.83 25.23
N MET A 56 6.02 5.23 23.98
CA MET A 56 7.13 5.18 23.03
C MET A 56 8.09 6.36 23.15
N ILE A 57 7.59 7.53 23.57
CA ILE A 57 8.36 8.77 23.52
C ILE A 57 8.54 9.35 24.91
N THR A 58 7.48 9.81 25.58
CA THR A 58 7.67 10.62 26.80
C THR A 58 8.17 9.83 28.00
N SER A 59 7.89 8.53 28.08
CA SER A 59 8.40 7.66 29.14
C SER A 59 9.77 7.05 28.86
N ARG A 60 10.35 7.30 27.67
CA ARG A 60 11.67 6.79 27.25
C ARG A 60 12.68 7.92 27.11
N ASN A 61 13.76 7.87 27.89
CA ASN A 61 14.79 8.92 27.90
C ASN A 61 15.63 8.99 26.61
N ASN A 62 15.59 7.95 25.77
CA ASN A 62 16.38 7.83 24.55
C ASN A 62 15.53 7.85 23.28
N VAL A 63 14.28 8.35 23.33
CA VAL A 63 13.43 8.53 22.15
C VAL A 63 12.94 9.96 22.09
N VAL A 64 13.09 10.62 20.94
CA VAL A 64 12.64 12.01 20.74
C VAL A 64 11.50 12.07 19.72
N GLY A 65 10.55 12.96 19.96
CA GLY A 65 9.42 13.19 19.07
C GLY A 65 9.74 14.17 17.95
N MET A 66 9.13 13.96 16.78
CA MET A 66 9.19 14.87 15.63
C MET A 66 7.89 14.81 14.83
N ASP A 67 7.57 15.89 14.10
CA ASP A 67 6.48 15.93 13.11
C ASP A 67 6.96 16.60 11.82
N ALA A 68 7.30 15.78 10.81
CA ALA A 68 7.70 16.24 9.50
C ALA A 68 6.50 16.56 8.59
N ALA A 69 6.71 17.43 7.60
CA ALA A 69 5.73 17.73 6.57
C ALA A 69 5.32 16.48 5.75
N ILE A 70 4.11 16.52 5.16
CA ILE A 70 3.62 15.48 4.25
C ILE A 70 4.30 15.58 2.89
N LEU A 71 4.45 16.80 2.37
CA LEU A 71 5.12 17.09 1.12
C LEU A 71 6.62 17.25 1.40
N MET A 72 7.43 16.51 0.65
CA MET A 72 8.88 16.55 0.72
C MET A 72 9.44 16.71 -0.70
N HIS A 73 10.68 17.20 -0.78
CA HIS A 73 11.36 17.35 -2.06
C HIS A 73 11.43 15.99 -2.82
N PRO A 74 11.12 15.92 -4.12
CA PRO A 74 11.05 14.67 -4.90
C PRO A 74 12.27 13.77 -4.78
N LYS A 75 13.47 14.37 -4.80
CA LYS A 75 14.75 13.68 -4.61
C LYS A 75 14.84 12.81 -3.35
N VAL A 76 14.05 13.09 -2.30
CA VAL A 76 13.98 12.22 -1.11
C VAL A 76 13.38 10.86 -1.48
N TRP A 77 12.34 10.85 -2.32
CA TRP A 77 11.66 9.64 -2.78
C TRP A 77 12.45 8.90 -3.86
N GLU A 78 13.23 9.63 -4.67
CA GLU A 78 14.20 9.05 -5.61
C GLU A 78 15.33 8.36 -4.84
N ALA A 79 15.97 9.08 -3.90
CA ALA A 79 17.10 8.56 -3.12
C ALA A 79 16.73 7.37 -2.22
N SER A 80 15.49 7.32 -1.73
CA SER A 80 14.97 6.17 -0.98
C SER A 80 14.45 5.03 -1.86
N GLY A 81 14.48 5.19 -3.19
CA GLY A 81 14.05 4.18 -4.15
C GLY A 81 12.53 4.05 -4.31
N HIS A 82 11.73 4.89 -3.66
CA HIS A 82 10.27 4.83 -3.75
C HIS A 82 9.74 5.17 -5.14
N VAL A 83 10.37 6.10 -5.86
CA VAL A 83 9.94 6.47 -7.22
C VAL A 83 10.06 5.30 -8.19
N GLU A 84 11.05 4.43 -8.00
CA GLU A 84 11.35 3.31 -8.90
C GLU A 84 10.76 1.97 -8.43
N ASN A 85 10.68 1.74 -7.11
CA ASN A 85 10.37 0.42 -6.55
C ASN A 85 9.05 0.37 -5.78
N PHE A 86 8.40 1.50 -5.50
CA PHE A 86 7.14 1.52 -4.76
C PHE A 86 5.94 1.31 -5.68
N HIS A 87 5.91 0.13 -6.31
CA HIS A 87 4.91 -0.26 -7.29
C HIS A 87 4.24 -1.59 -6.93
N ASP A 88 2.95 -1.68 -7.21
CA ASP A 88 2.26 -2.98 -7.24
C ASP A 88 2.14 -3.49 -8.69
N PRO A 89 2.29 -4.80 -8.93
CA PRO A 89 2.01 -5.41 -10.22
C PRO A 89 0.49 -5.51 -10.41
N LEU A 90 -0.07 -4.80 -11.38
CA LEU A 90 -1.51 -4.79 -11.63
C LEU A 90 -1.85 -5.43 -12.98
N VAL A 91 -3.00 -6.10 -13.01
CA VAL A 91 -3.64 -6.66 -14.20
C VAL A 91 -5.14 -6.36 -14.19
N ASP A 92 -5.71 -6.03 -15.34
CA ASP A 92 -7.14 -5.75 -15.50
C ASP A 92 -7.80 -6.89 -16.30
N ASN A 93 -9.00 -7.33 -15.91
CA ASN A 93 -9.82 -8.21 -16.75
C ASN A 93 -10.73 -7.35 -17.66
N LYS A 94 -10.62 -7.52 -18.97
CA LYS A 94 -11.40 -6.80 -19.98
C LYS A 94 -12.89 -7.16 -19.95
N ILE A 95 -13.25 -8.34 -19.46
CA ILE A 95 -14.64 -8.81 -19.33
C ILE A 95 -15.29 -8.17 -18.10
N SER A 96 -14.74 -8.40 -16.90
CA SER A 96 -15.34 -7.91 -15.64
C SER A 96 -15.03 -6.44 -15.34
N LYS A 97 -14.09 -5.83 -16.07
CA LYS A 97 -13.54 -4.47 -15.83
C LYS A 97 -12.91 -4.29 -14.45
N LYS A 98 -12.64 -5.39 -13.74
CA LYS A 98 -12.00 -5.36 -12.43
C LYS A 98 -10.49 -5.38 -12.56
N ARG A 99 -9.87 -4.70 -11.60
CA ARG A 99 -8.42 -4.60 -11.44
C ARG A 99 -7.99 -5.49 -10.28
N TYR A 100 -6.91 -6.23 -10.49
CA TYR A 100 -6.33 -7.11 -9.49
C TYR A 100 -4.85 -6.82 -9.33
N ARG A 101 -4.36 -6.96 -8.09
CA ARG A 101 -2.92 -7.14 -7.88
C ARG A 101 -2.55 -8.55 -8.29
N LEU A 102 -1.50 -8.68 -9.09
CA LEU A 102 -1.13 -9.94 -9.73
C LEU A 102 -0.70 -10.98 -8.69
N ASP A 103 0.04 -10.58 -7.66
CA ASP A 103 0.44 -11.46 -6.55
C ASP A 103 -0.79 -12.09 -5.86
N HIS A 104 -1.74 -11.27 -5.42
CA HIS A 104 -2.97 -11.76 -4.79
C HIS A 104 -3.83 -12.59 -5.75
N LEU A 105 -3.89 -12.22 -7.03
CA LEU A 105 -4.60 -12.99 -8.04
C LEU A 105 -4.03 -14.40 -8.16
N LEU A 106 -2.69 -14.53 -8.12
CA LEU A 106 -1.97 -15.81 -8.20
C LEU A 106 -2.09 -16.64 -6.92
N GLU A 107 -2.19 -16.01 -5.74
CA GLU A 107 -2.42 -16.72 -4.48
C GLU A 107 -3.73 -17.53 -4.49
N GLU A 108 -4.76 -17.00 -5.15
CA GLU A 108 -6.09 -17.60 -5.28
C GLU A 108 -6.21 -18.64 -6.41
N GLN A 109 -5.18 -18.81 -7.26
CA GLN A 109 -5.21 -19.80 -8.34
C GLN A 109 -4.96 -21.22 -7.84
N SER A 110 -5.40 -22.21 -8.63
CA SER A 110 -5.08 -23.62 -8.39
C SER A 110 -3.61 -23.92 -8.70
N ASP A 111 -3.09 -24.98 -8.09
CA ASP A 111 -1.71 -25.42 -8.30
C ASP A 111 -1.43 -25.76 -9.78
N ASP A 112 -2.44 -26.29 -10.50
CA ASP A 112 -2.34 -26.59 -11.93
C ASP A 112 -2.07 -25.34 -12.78
N VAL A 113 -2.76 -24.23 -12.51
CA VAL A 113 -2.56 -22.95 -13.20
C VAL A 113 -1.18 -22.39 -12.87
N MET A 114 -0.77 -22.47 -11.60
CA MET A 114 0.54 -22.03 -11.15
C MET A 114 1.69 -22.85 -11.78
N ASP A 115 1.49 -24.13 -12.02
CA ASP A 115 2.44 -25.01 -12.70
C ASP A 115 2.50 -24.74 -14.21
N ALA A 116 1.37 -24.43 -14.84
CA ALA A 116 1.30 -24.00 -16.23
C ALA A 116 2.09 -22.69 -16.43
N LEU A 117 1.88 -21.70 -15.57
CA LEU A 117 2.62 -20.43 -15.57
C LEU A 117 4.12 -20.65 -15.36
N SER A 118 4.51 -21.49 -14.41
CA SER A 118 5.91 -21.78 -14.13
C SER A 118 6.60 -22.46 -15.32
N THR A 119 5.88 -23.34 -16.01
CA THR A 119 6.39 -24.05 -17.20
C THR A 119 6.54 -23.10 -18.39
N ALA A 120 5.53 -22.24 -18.64
CA ALA A 120 5.56 -21.25 -19.70
C ALA A 120 6.70 -20.23 -19.52
N LEU A 121 6.95 -19.80 -18.27
CA LEU A 121 7.96 -18.80 -17.92
C LEU A 121 9.35 -19.39 -17.62
N LYS A 122 9.51 -20.73 -17.70
CA LYS A 122 10.76 -21.45 -17.41
C LYS A 122 11.30 -21.21 -15.99
N ILE A 123 10.42 -21.21 -15.00
CA ILE A 123 10.73 -21.00 -13.57
C ILE A 123 10.87 -22.35 -12.86
N ASP A 124 11.82 -22.46 -11.93
CA ASP A 124 12.07 -23.68 -11.17
C ASP A 124 10.90 -24.04 -10.24
N LYS A 125 10.48 -25.31 -10.27
CA LYS A 125 9.27 -25.81 -9.56
C LYS A 125 9.51 -26.07 -8.06
N LYS A 126 10.75 -25.97 -7.58
CA LYS A 126 11.15 -26.33 -6.21
C LYS A 126 11.07 -25.19 -5.18
N ALA A 127 10.66 -24.00 -5.58
CA ALA A 127 10.47 -22.88 -4.67
C ALA A 127 9.22 -23.07 -3.79
N ASP A 128 9.21 -22.47 -2.59
CA ASP A 128 7.98 -22.36 -1.82
C ASP A 128 6.92 -21.51 -2.57
N LYS A 129 5.65 -21.59 -2.16
CA LYS A 129 4.53 -20.95 -2.87
C LYS A 129 4.75 -19.44 -3.05
N GLU A 130 5.31 -18.79 -2.03
CA GLU A 130 5.59 -17.35 -2.01
C GLU A 130 6.68 -16.96 -3.03
N LEU A 131 7.84 -17.61 -2.97
CA LEU A 131 8.94 -17.38 -3.92
C LEU A 131 8.54 -17.72 -5.36
N LYS A 132 7.67 -18.72 -5.54
CA LYS A 132 7.11 -19.08 -6.85
C LYS A 132 6.25 -17.94 -7.41
N ILE A 133 5.35 -17.37 -6.61
CA ILE A 133 4.51 -16.22 -7.01
C ILE A 133 5.39 -15.03 -7.36
N GLN A 134 6.35 -14.68 -6.49
CA GLN A 134 7.25 -13.55 -6.71
C GLN A 134 8.07 -13.72 -8.01
N SER A 135 8.55 -14.93 -8.29
CA SER A 135 9.28 -15.25 -9.52
C SER A 135 8.41 -15.14 -10.77
N ILE A 136 7.17 -15.62 -10.71
CA ILE A 136 6.19 -15.51 -11.81
C ILE A 136 5.87 -14.05 -12.09
N VAL A 137 5.58 -13.28 -11.05
CA VAL A 137 5.30 -11.84 -11.15
C VAL A 137 6.49 -11.11 -11.78
N ALA A 138 7.71 -11.37 -11.32
CA ALA A 138 8.91 -10.75 -11.86
C ALA A 138 9.14 -11.09 -13.34
N ALA A 139 8.89 -12.34 -13.74
CA ALA A 139 9.00 -12.77 -15.13
C ALA A 139 7.93 -12.11 -16.03
N LEU A 140 6.68 -12.02 -15.55
CA LEU A 140 5.58 -11.37 -16.27
C LEU A 140 5.81 -9.86 -16.42
N LEU A 141 6.37 -9.20 -15.41
CA LEU A 141 6.75 -7.79 -15.49
C LEU A 141 7.94 -7.55 -16.43
N LYS A 142 8.85 -8.51 -16.59
CA LYS A 142 9.98 -8.38 -17.50
C LYS A 142 9.56 -8.43 -18.97
N ASP A 143 8.52 -9.18 -19.30
CA ASP A 143 7.92 -9.25 -20.63
C ASP A 143 6.49 -8.69 -20.61
N GLU A 144 6.37 -7.40 -20.29
CA GLU A 144 5.07 -6.73 -20.22
C GLU A 144 4.25 -6.94 -21.50
N SER A 145 4.90 -6.97 -22.67
CA SER A 145 4.22 -7.04 -23.97
C SER A 145 3.37 -8.30 -24.19
N LYS A 146 3.79 -9.43 -23.63
CA LYS A 146 3.16 -10.76 -23.79
C LYS A 146 2.58 -11.33 -22.50
N SER A 147 2.70 -10.60 -21.41
CA SER A 147 2.24 -11.01 -20.09
C SER A 147 0.74 -11.36 -20.09
N GLY A 148 -0.10 -10.56 -20.74
CA GLY A 148 -1.55 -10.81 -20.82
C GLY A 148 -1.87 -12.11 -21.56
N ASP A 149 -1.29 -12.32 -22.73
CA ASP A 149 -1.49 -13.54 -23.52
C ASP A 149 -1.01 -14.79 -22.78
N THR A 150 0.10 -14.66 -22.05
CA THR A 150 0.65 -15.75 -21.23
C THR A 150 -0.32 -16.12 -20.10
N ILE A 151 -0.82 -15.13 -19.37
CA ILE A 151 -1.80 -15.31 -18.29
C ILE A 151 -3.09 -15.98 -18.82
N ILE A 152 -3.58 -15.55 -19.98
CA ILE A 152 -4.76 -16.15 -20.63
C ILE A 152 -4.48 -17.60 -21.04
N SER A 153 -3.33 -17.86 -21.69
CA SER A 153 -2.97 -19.20 -22.18
C SER A 153 -2.79 -20.22 -21.07
N CYS A 154 -2.35 -19.79 -19.88
CA CYS A 154 -2.20 -20.63 -18.70
C CYS A 154 -3.51 -20.82 -17.93
N GLY A 155 -4.62 -20.20 -18.37
CA GLY A 155 -5.95 -20.42 -17.81
C GLY A 155 -6.20 -19.72 -16.48
N VAL A 156 -5.59 -18.55 -16.23
CA VAL A 156 -5.81 -17.80 -15.00
C VAL A 156 -7.26 -17.37 -14.86
N ILE A 157 -7.88 -17.76 -13.75
CA ILE A 157 -9.30 -17.60 -13.46
C ILE A 157 -9.53 -16.25 -12.76
N ASP A 158 -10.54 -15.51 -13.21
CA ASP A 158 -11.00 -14.30 -12.51
C ASP A 158 -11.80 -14.70 -11.26
N PRO A 159 -11.39 -14.26 -10.05
CA PRO A 159 -12.11 -14.55 -8.81
C PRO A 159 -13.58 -14.09 -8.81
N PHE A 160 -13.93 -13.11 -9.64
CA PHE A 160 -15.28 -12.57 -9.74
C PHE A 160 -16.18 -13.38 -10.68
N THR A 161 -15.73 -13.68 -11.90
CA THR A 161 -16.55 -14.42 -12.88
C THR A 161 -16.44 -15.93 -12.71
N LYS A 162 -15.38 -16.42 -12.03
CA LYS A 162 -15.04 -17.85 -11.89
C LYS A 162 -14.74 -18.54 -13.22
N GLU A 163 -14.42 -17.77 -14.26
CA GLU A 163 -14.02 -18.24 -15.57
C GLU A 163 -12.62 -17.69 -15.91
N VAL A 164 -11.97 -18.26 -16.94
CA VAL A 164 -10.71 -17.72 -17.45
C VAL A 164 -10.93 -16.28 -17.91
N GLY A 165 -10.17 -15.35 -17.32
CA GLY A 165 -10.30 -13.93 -17.64
C GLY A 165 -9.68 -13.57 -19.00
N ASP A 166 -10.16 -12.49 -19.60
CA ASP A 166 -9.46 -11.82 -20.71
C ASP A 166 -8.57 -10.74 -20.10
N TRP A 167 -7.31 -11.08 -19.86
CA TRP A 167 -6.38 -10.25 -19.10
C TRP A 167 -5.67 -9.22 -19.98
N THR A 168 -5.45 -8.03 -19.42
CA THR A 168 -4.50 -7.06 -20.00
C THR A 168 -3.07 -7.48 -19.71
N ASN A 169 -2.12 -6.80 -20.34
CA ASN A 169 -0.72 -6.90 -19.94
C ASN A 169 -0.51 -6.42 -18.50
N THR A 170 0.38 -7.10 -17.79
CA THR A 170 0.84 -6.73 -16.47
C THR A 170 1.64 -5.43 -16.57
N ARG A 171 1.41 -4.53 -15.63
CA ARG A 171 2.12 -3.25 -15.53
C ARG A 171 2.43 -2.92 -14.08
N GLN A 172 3.55 -2.23 -13.86
CA GLN A 172 3.82 -1.61 -12.57
C GLN A 172 2.94 -0.37 -12.36
N PHE A 173 2.30 -0.28 -11.21
CA PHE A 173 1.52 0.88 -10.82
C PHE A 173 2.15 1.54 -9.59
N ASN A 174 2.60 2.79 -9.73
CA ASN A 174 3.21 3.50 -8.61
C ASN A 174 2.14 3.84 -7.56
N LEU A 175 2.39 3.44 -6.31
CA LEU A 175 1.45 3.62 -5.21
C LEU A 175 1.56 5.00 -4.55
N MET A 176 2.50 5.86 -4.96
CA MET A 176 2.58 7.22 -4.46
C MET A 176 1.58 8.13 -5.17
N PHE A 177 0.87 8.94 -4.38
CA PHE A 177 0.10 10.04 -4.95
C PHE A 177 1.04 11.15 -5.42
N LYS A 178 1.08 11.35 -6.74
CA LYS A 178 1.79 12.44 -7.39
C LYS A 178 0.92 13.70 -7.41
N THR A 179 1.52 14.85 -7.13
CA THR A 179 0.92 16.18 -7.21
C THR A 179 1.93 17.18 -7.77
N HIS A 180 1.53 18.45 -7.91
CA HIS A 180 2.38 19.54 -8.36
C HIS A 180 2.32 20.71 -7.35
N ILE A 181 3.47 21.28 -7.01
CA ILE A 181 3.61 22.44 -6.12
C ILE A 181 3.87 23.69 -6.97
N GLY A 182 2.94 24.64 -6.92
CA GLY A 182 3.04 25.90 -7.64
C GLY A 182 1.96 26.06 -8.71
N PRO A 183 1.92 27.21 -9.39
CA PRO A 183 0.85 27.56 -10.31
C PRO A 183 0.89 26.77 -11.62
N VAL A 184 2.06 26.22 -11.99
CA VAL A 184 2.28 25.50 -13.24
C VAL A 184 2.49 24.03 -12.93
N SER A 185 1.76 23.15 -13.61
CA SER A 185 1.93 21.69 -13.54
C SER A 185 2.97 21.24 -14.56
N ASP A 186 4.25 21.45 -14.25
CA ASP A 186 5.37 20.99 -15.07
C ASP A 186 6.22 19.95 -14.31
N SER A 187 7.22 19.38 -14.98
CA SER A 187 8.10 18.39 -14.36
C SER A 187 8.91 18.94 -13.18
N SER A 188 9.11 20.25 -13.11
CA SER A 188 9.88 20.89 -12.04
C SER A 188 9.07 21.10 -10.77
N SER A 189 7.73 21.13 -10.88
CA SER A 189 6.81 21.29 -9.76
C SER A 189 6.33 19.98 -9.15
N VAL A 190 6.74 18.82 -9.67
CA VAL A 190 6.32 17.52 -9.15
C VAL A 190 6.61 17.40 -7.64
N ALA A 191 5.65 16.86 -6.91
CA ALA A 191 5.80 16.45 -5.51
C ALA A 191 4.95 15.21 -5.24
N TYR A 192 5.18 14.57 -4.09
CA TYR A 192 4.45 13.37 -3.70
C TYR A 192 3.88 13.53 -2.30
N LEU A 193 2.68 12.98 -2.07
CA LEU A 193 2.21 12.73 -0.71
C LEU A 193 2.99 11.54 -0.17
N ARG A 194 3.62 11.71 0.99
CA ARG A 194 4.49 10.65 1.56
C ARG A 194 3.75 9.30 1.72
N PRO A 195 4.34 8.18 1.28
CA PRO A 195 3.80 6.84 1.47
C PRO A 195 4.09 6.23 2.85
N GLU A 196 4.96 6.89 3.62
CA GLU A 196 5.36 6.54 4.98
C GLU A 196 5.87 7.78 5.76
N THR A 197 6.14 7.65 7.06
CA THR A 197 6.67 8.74 7.90
C THR A 197 8.18 8.74 8.09
N ALA A 198 8.87 7.63 7.75
CA ALA A 198 10.28 7.41 8.08
C ALA A 198 11.24 8.39 7.38
N GLN A 199 10.98 8.72 6.11
CA GLN A 199 11.87 9.63 5.37
C GLN A 199 12.04 11.00 6.03
N GLY A 200 10.97 11.52 6.65
CA GLY A 200 11.04 12.76 7.42
C GLY A 200 12.04 12.69 8.57
N ILE A 201 12.14 11.53 9.23
CA ILE A 201 13.08 11.27 10.33
C ILE A 201 14.50 11.22 9.79
N PHE A 202 14.75 10.50 8.69
CA PHE A 202 16.09 10.34 8.13
C PHE A 202 16.69 11.68 7.70
N VAL A 203 15.91 12.53 7.01
CA VAL A 203 16.41 13.85 6.57
C VAL A 203 16.68 14.81 7.74
N ASN A 204 16.07 14.58 8.90
CA ASN A 204 16.25 15.39 10.10
C ASN A 204 17.13 14.73 11.17
N TYR A 205 17.76 13.59 10.88
CA TYR A 205 18.52 12.82 11.87
C TYR A 205 19.52 13.70 12.66
N LEU A 206 20.35 14.48 11.95
CA LEU A 206 21.35 15.35 12.56
C LEU A 206 20.73 16.51 13.35
N ASN A 207 19.63 17.09 12.83
CA ASN A 207 18.90 18.16 13.52
C ASN A 207 18.35 17.65 14.86
N SER A 208 17.66 16.51 14.84
CA SER A 208 17.09 15.89 16.03
C SER A 208 18.18 15.44 17.01
N GLN A 209 19.23 14.76 16.55
CA GLN A 209 20.33 14.29 17.41
C GLN A 209 21.03 15.45 18.13
N THR A 210 21.40 16.49 17.39
CA THR A 210 22.19 17.62 17.91
C THR A 210 21.39 18.45 18.92
N THR A 211 20.14 18.78 18.58
CA THR A 211 19.28 19.63 19.43
C THR A 211 18.86 18.93 20.71
N SER A 212 18.60 17.61 20.65
CA SER A 212 18.25 16.81 21.82
C SER A 212 19.46 16.26 22.60
N ARG A 213 20.67 16.46 22.08
CA ARG A 213 21.95 15.99 22.66
C ARG A 213 21.99 14.48 22.94
N GLN A 214 21.28 13.70 22.11
CA GLN A 214 21.20 12.25 22.25
C GLN A 214 22.48 11.57 21.75
N LYS A 215 22.87 10.49 22.44
CA LYS A 215 23.95 9.59 22.00
C LYS A 215 23.35 8.29 21.46
N ILE A 216 24.07 7.64 20.56
CA ILE A 216 23.64 6.33 20.04
C ILE A 216 23.77 5.28 21.17
N PRO A 217 22.78 4.37 21.34
CA PRO A 217 21.52 4.28 20.59
C PRO A 217 20.42 5.21 21.11
N PHE A 218 19.75 5.91 20.19
CA PHE A 218 18.52 6.68 20.45
C PHE A 218 17.54 6.52 19.28
N GLY A 219 16.26 6.78 19.53
CA GLY A 219 15.19 6.74 18.54
C GLY A 219 14.63 8.14 18.23
N ILE A 220 14.08 8.28 17.04
CA ILE A 220 13.23 9.42 16.67
C ILE A 220 11.88 8.83 16.25
N ALA A 221 10.79 9.35 16.79
CA ALA A 221 9.45 8.84 16.56
C ALA A 221 8.51 9.95 16.08
N GLN A 222 7.55 9.56 15.24
CA GLN A 222 6.57 10.48 14.64
C GLN A 222 5.21 9.80 14.53
N ILE A 223 4.14 10.54 14.81
CA ILE A 223 2.76 10.18 14.46
C ILE A 223 2.31 11.08 13.30
N GLY A 224 1.91 10.51 12.18
CA GLY A 224 1.46 11.31 11.04
C GLY A 224 0.61 10.52 10.05
N LYS A 225 0.06 11.24 9.07
CA LYS A 225 -0.62 10.64 7.91
C LYS A 225 0.41 10.16 6.87
N ALA A 226 0.05 9.10 6.16
CA ALA A 226 0.74 8.59 4.99
C ALA A 226 -0.32 8.16 3.96
N PHE A 227 0.04 8.18 2.68
CA PHE A 227 -0.91 8.01 1.57
C PHE A 227 -0.38 6.96 0.60
N ARG A 228 -1.19 5.95 0.30
CA ARG A 228 -0.92 4.91 -0.70
C ARG A 228 -2.13 4.82 -1.62
N ASN A 229 -1.87 4.86 -2.92
CA ASN A 229 -2.85 4.87 -4.00
C ASN A 229 -3.32 3.45 -4.32
#